data_AF-A0A958IS74-F1
#
_entry.id   AF-A0A958IS74-F1
#
_cell.length_a   1.000
_cell.length_b   1.000
_cell.length_c   1.000
_cell.angle_alpha   90.00
_cell.angle_beta   90.00
_cell.angle_gamma   90.00
#
_symmetry.space_group_name_H-M   'P 1'
#
loop_
_entity.id
_entity.type
_entity.pdbx_description
1 polymer ?
#
loop_
_entity_poly.entity_id
_entity_poly.type
_entity_poly.pdbx_seq_one_letter_code
_entity_poly.pdbx_strand_id
1 'polypeptide(L)'
;AELSYDDSQENREQVYRVLRQASLNGNEYLIGITSGPFAAALQTDFPETIHEAVRVLPNDGLVTYQNHSFMENKFYLADGNFFEVFSFPFRRGDPATALTQPNSVVLTAAMARKYFGDDDPIGKTLLLDEQYQFTVSGVLADNIGRSHLDFDFMASIEFMNRFDWFSDWWNNMLFTYVRIESPAAAQQLESQLPGFMDKYFGDDFARNGTRVDLTLQPLGAIYFQNEVRYDYARHGDEKAVYIFFAIAVFILLIACINYMNLTTARASRRGREIGVRKVLGA
;
A
#
# COMPACT_ATOMS: atom_id res chain seq x y z
N ALA A 1 9.73 5.61 -9.81
CA ALA A 1 9.57 7.04 -9.46
C ALA A 1 8.56 7.17 -8.32
N GLU A 2 8.28 8.38 -7.80
CA GLU A 2 7.16 8.58 -6.85
C GLU A 2 5.81 8.25 -7.52
N LEU A 3 5.70 8.44 -8.84
CA LEU A 3 4.49 8.14 -9.61
C LEU A 3 4.24 6.64 -9.84
N SER A 4 5.09 5.74 -9.33
CA SER A 4 5.04 4.30 -9.65
C SER A 4 4.73 3.42 -8.43
N TYR A 5 4.02 3.95 -7.44
CA TYR A 5 3.56 3.16 -6.29
C TYR A 5 2.38 2.28 -6.71
N ASP A 6 2.42 1.02 -6.27
CA ASP A 6 1.44 -0.03 -6.55
C ASP A 6 1.32 -0.43 -8.04
N ASP A 7 2.18 0.08 -8.94
CA ASP A 7 2.22 -0.31 -10.35
C ASP A 7 2.60 -1.78 -10.59
N SER A 8 3.24 -2.42 -9.61
CA SER A 8 3.58 -3.85 -9.67
C SER A 8 2.41 -4.78 -9.30
N GLN A 9 1.28 -4.23 -8.88
CA GLN A 9 0.11 -5.01 -8.46
C GLN A 9 -0.67 -5.44 -9.71
N GLU A 10 -0.86 -6.75 -9.92
CA GLU A 10 -1.54 -7.24 -11.13
C GLU A 10 -3.01 -6.82 -11.17
N ASN A 11 -3.66 -6.78 -10.00
CA ASN A 11 -5.07 -6.41 -9.85
C ASN A 11 -5.28 -4.91 -9.59
N ARG A 12 -4.32 -4.04 -9.92
CA ARG A 12 -4.31 -2.64 -9.48
C ARG A 12 -5.59 -1.85 -9.80
N GLU A 13 -6.19 -2.10 -10.95
CA GLU A 13 -7.42 -1.41 -11.39
C GLU A 13 -8.70 -1.99 -10.75
N GLN A 14 -8.60 -3.16 -10.14
CA GLN A 14 -9.72 -3.90 -9.54
C GLN A 14 -9.77 -3.80 -8.02
N VAL A 15 -8.68 -3.36 -7.37
CA VAL A 15 -8.60 -3.27 -5.92
C VAL A 15 -9.02 -1.88 -5.44
N TYR A 16 -9.95 -1.85 -4.49
CA TYR A 16 -10.44 -0.65 -3.85
C TYR A 16 -10.28 -0.76 -2.34
N ARG A 17 -9.78 0.31 -1.70
CA ARG A 17 -9.83 0.46 -0.25
C ARG A 17 -11.21 0.99 0.14
N VAL A 18 -11.81 0.37 1.15
CA VAL A 18 -13.08 0.82 1.73
C VAL A 18 -12.75 1.91 2.76
N LEU A 19 -13.25 3.11 2.51
CA LEU A 19 -13.14 4.24 3.42
C LEU A 19 -14.47 4.45 4.14
N ARG A 20 -14.41 4.95 5.37
CA ARG A 20 -15.56 5.56 6.02
C ARG A 20 -15.67 7.02 5.60
N GLN A 21 -16.90 7.49 5.41
CA GLN A 21 -17.22 8.89 5.10
C GLN A 21 -18.15 9.41 6.19
N ALA A 22 -17.73 10.45 6.89
CA ALA A 22 -18.54 11.09 7.93
C ALA A 22 -18.71 12.58 7.62
N SER A 23 -19.88 13.12 7.95
CA SER A 23 -20.13 14.57 7.87
C SER A 23 -20.19 15.15 9.28
N LEU A 24 -19.32 16.14 9.56
CA LEU A 24 -19.31 16.86 10.84
C LEU A 24 -19.30 18.36 10.55
N ASN A 25 -20.30 19.09 11.06
CA ASN A 25 -20.46 20.54 10.88
C ASN A 25 -20.48 20.98 9.40
N GLY A 26 -21.05 20.16 8.51
CA GLY A 26 -21.13 20.44 7.07
C GLY A 26 -19.85 20.14 6.28
N ASN A 27 -18.79 19.67 6.94
CA ASN A 27 -17.59 19.18 6.28
C ASN A 27 -17.59 17.66 6.23
N GLU A 28 -17.30 17.12 5.06
CA GLU A 28 -17.10 15.69 4.88
C GLU A 28 -15.64 15.32 5.16
N TYR A 29 -15.46 14.17 5.80
CA TYR A 29 -14.16 13.62 6.11
C TYR A 29 -14.12 12.14 5.73
N LEU A 30 -13.02 11.76 5.08
CA LEU A 30 -12.69 10.38 4.81
C LEU A 30 -11.85 9.81 5.95
N ILE A 31 -12.10 8.56 6.30
CA ILE A 31 -11.37 7.81 7.33
C ILE A 31 -10.87 6.51 6.70
N GLY A 32 -9.55 6.28 6.80
CA GLY A 32 -8.81 5.20 6.13
C GLY A 32 -9.08 3.81 6.69
N ILE A 33 -9.64 3.74 7.89
CA ILE A 33 -9.78 2.53 8.68
C ILE A 33 -11.25 2.15 8.91
N THR A 34 -11.44 0.84 9.07
CA THR A 34 -12.69 0.13 9.30
C THR A 34 -12.49 -0.87 10.47
N SER A 35 -13.45 -1.76 10.67
CA SER A 35 -13.39 -2.85 11.66
C SER A 35 -13.37 -4.23 11.01
N GLY A 36 -13.02 -5.24 11.81
CA GLY A 36 -12.92 -6.64 11.39
C GLY A 36 -14.14 -7.21 10.67
N PRO A 37 -15.40 -6.88 11.03
CA PRO A 37 -16.57 -7.43 10.35
C PRO A 37 -16.79 -6.95 8.90
N PHE A 38 -16.24 -5.80 8.49
CA PHE A 38 -16.59 -5.19 7.20
C PHE A 38 -16.25 -6.07 6.00
N ALA A 39 -15.07 -6.68 5.98
CA ALA A 39 -14.64 -7.50 4.84
C ALA A 39 -15.62 -8.66 4.55
N ALA A 40 -15.92 -9.46 5.57
CA ALA A 40 -16.84 -10.60 5.44
C ALA A 40 -18.27 -10.15 5.12
N ALA A 41 -18.75 -9.07 5.75
CA ALA A 41 -20.10 -8.56 5.53
C ALA A 41 -20.30 -8.00 4.12
N LEU A 42 -19.32 -7.23 3.61
CA LEU A 42 -19.34 -6.69 2.26
C LEU A 42 -19.33 -7.80 1.20
N GLN A 43 -18.50 -8.82 1.38
CA GLN A 43 -18.48 -9.96 0.45
C GLN A 43 -19.77 -10.79 0.51
N THR A 44 -20.36 -10.94 1.70
CA THR A 44 -21.64 -11.67 1.89
C THR A 44 -22.84 -10.95 1.29
N ASP A 45 -22.89 -9.62 1.42
CA ASP A 45 -24.03 -8.81 0.97
C ASP A 45 -23.93 -8.43 -0.51
N PHE A 46 -22.73 -8.44 -1.08
CA PHE A 46 -22.48 -8.11 -2.49
C PHE A 46 -21.64 -9.17 -3.24
N PRO A 47 -22.02 -10.46 -3.18
CA PRO A 47 -21.19 -11.55 -3.72
C PRO A 47 -21.06 -11.52 -5.25
N GLU A 48 -22.01 -10.89 -5.95
CA GLU A 48 -21.97 -10.70 -7.41
C GLU A 48 -21.00 -9.59 -7.84
N THR A 49 -20.57 -8.73 -6.91
CA THR A 49 -19.73 -7.56 -7.21
C THR A 49 -18.36 -7.63 -6.56
N ILE A 50 -18.27 -8.14 -5.32
CA ILE A 50 -17.03 -8.29 -4.56
C ILE A 50 -16.56 -9.74 -4.66
N HIS A 51 -15.49 -9.96 -5.42
CA HIS A 51 -14.91 -11.30 -5.57
C HIS A 51 -14.07 -11.70 -4.35
N GLU A 52 -13.27 -10.76 -3.85
CA GLU A 52 -12.42 -10.96 -2.68
C GLU A 52 -12.52 -9.74 -1.77
N ALA A 53 -12.49 -9.97 -0.47
CA ALA A 53 -12.30 -8.93 0.53
C ALA A 53 -11.14 -9.33 1.44
N VAL A 54 -10.27 -8.37 1.77
CA VAL A 54 -9.10 -8.59 2.63
C VAL A 54 -8.95 -7.46 3.63
N ARG A 55 -8.60 -7.83 4.85
CA ARG A 55 -8.24 -6.93 5.92
C ARG A 55 -6.73 -6.85 6.03
N VAL A 56 -6.23 -5.65 6.30
CA VAL A 56 -4.83 -5.40 6.64
C VAL A 56 -4.80 -4.55 7.89
N LEU A 57 -4.17 -5.06 8.95
CA LEU A 57 -3.98 -4.39 10.22
C LEU A 57 -2.51 -3.97 10.34
N PRO A 58 -2.20 -2.68 10.15
CA PRO A 58 -0.91 -2.13 10.54
C PRO A 58 -0.69 -2.31 12.04
N ASN A 59 0.45 -2.87 12.42
CA ASN A 59 0.80 -3.07 13.81
C ASN A 59 2.32 -2.98 14.01
N ASP A 60 2.72 -2.86 15.26
CA ASP A 60 4.10 -2.97 15.72
C ASP A 60 4.25 -4.10 16.74
N GLY A 61 5.49 -4.41 17.12
CA GLY A 61 5.73 -5.31 18.23
C GLY A 61 7.18 -5.66 18.42
N LEU A 62 7.48 -6.20 19.61
CA LEU A 62 8.80 -6.69 19.96
C LEU A 62 9.00 -8.07 19.34
N VAL A 63 9.75 -8.17 18.26
CA VAL A 63 10.07 -9.43 17.60
C VAL A 63 11.37 -9.98 18.14
N THR A 64 11.32 -11.21 18.65
CA THR A 64 12.46 -11.92 19.24
C THR A 64 12.77 -13.19 18.47
N TYR A 65 14.05 -13.41 18.18
CA TYR A 65 14.58 -14.68 17.70
C TYR A 65 15.81 -15.03 18.54
N GLN A 66 15.79 -16.23 19.14
CA GLN A 66 16.83 -16.64 20.09
C GLN A 66 17.01 -15.59 21.20
N ASN A 67 18.19 -14.96 21.29
CA ASN A 67 18.49 -13.95 22.31
C ASN A 67 18.47 -12.51 21.76
N HIS A 68 17.97 -12.30 20.54
CA HIS A 68 17.93 -10.99 19.90
C HIS A 68 16.49 -10.51 19.77
N SER A 69 16.23 -9.31 20.29
CA SER A 69 14.91 -8.68 20.28
C SER A 69 14.99 -7.28 19.67
N PHE A 70 14.06 -6.97 18.77
CA PHE A 70 13.96 -5.64 18.16
C PHE A 70 12.50 -5.19 18.12
N MET A 71 12.28 -3.90 18.37
CA MET A 71 10.97 -3.30 18.12
C MET A 71 10.79 -3.10 16.61
N GLU A 72 9.79 -3.76 16.03
CA GLU A 72 9.47 -3.69 14.61
C GLU A 72 8.19 -2.90 14.40
N ASN A 73 8.27 -1.75 13.73
CA ASN A 73 7.12 -0.86 13.55
C ASN A 73 6.26 -1.19 12.30
N LYS A 74 6.58 -2.30 11.63
CA LYS A 74 6.04 -2.72 10.33
C LYS A 74 5.62 -4.18 10.35
N PHE A 75 5.06 -4.61 11.48
CA PHE A 75 4.57 -5.96 11.71
C PHE A 75 3.08 -6.01 11.39
N TYR A 76 2.74 -6.17 10.11
CA TYR A 76 1.35 -6.09 9.68
C TYR A 76 0.68 -7.47 9.79
N LEU A 77 -0.64 -7.48 9.89
CA LEU A 77 -1.44 -8.69 9.81
C LEU A 77 -2.44 -8.61 8.66
N ALA A 78 -2.65 -9.69 7.92
CA ALA A 78 -3.64 -9.73 6.84
C ALA A 78 -4.35 -11.09 6.70
N ASP A 79 -5.47 -11.08 5.99
CA ASP A 79 -6.26 -12.28 5.68
C ASP A 79 -5.47 -13.28 4.80
N GLY A 80 -5.88 -14.55 4.82
CA GLY A 80 -5.19 -15.66 4.15
C GLY A 80 -5.04 -15.49 2.63
N ASN A 81 -6.02 -14.84 2.00
CA ASN A 81 -6.09 -14.51 0.56
C ASN A 81 -5.40 -13.18 0.20
N PHE A 82 -4.66 -12.55 1.13
CA PHE A 82 -3.97 -11.27 0.88
C PHE A 82 -3.12 -11.28 -0.40
N PHE A 83 -2.34 -12.34 -0.62
CA PHE A 83 -1.44 -12.46 -1.77
C PHE A 83 -2.15 -12.83 -3.09
N GLU A 84 -3.45 -13.11 -3.06
CA GLU A 84 -4.29 -13.21 -4.26
C GLU A 84 -4.82 -11.84 -4.69
N VAL A 85 -5.05 -10.95 -3.72
CA VAL A 85 -5.48 -9.56 -3.97
C VAL A 85 -4.28 -8.67 -4.31
N PHE A 86 -3.19 -8.80 -3.57
CA PHE A 86 -1.95 -8.04 -3.75
C PHE A 86 -0.80 -8.93 -4.23
N SER A 87 -0.23 -8.58 -5.38
CA SER A 87 0.85 -9.30 -6.02
C SER A 87 2.20 -8.89 -5.41
N PHE A 88 2.79 -9.80 -4.62
CA PHE A 88 4.16 -9.69 -4.14
C PHE A 88 4.97 -10.92 -4.55
N PRO A 89 6.15 -10.77 -5.17
CA PRO A 89 6.95 -11.92 -5.61
C PRO A 89 7.54 -12.66 -4.41
N PHE A 90 7.41 -13.99 -4.38
CA PHE A 90 7.99 -14.86 -3.35
C PHE A 90 9.35 -15.41 -3.77
N ARG A 91 10.28 -15.47 -2.82
CA ARG A 91 11.55 -16.20 -2.93
C ARG A 91 11.45 -17.62 -2.35
N ARG A 92 10.66 -17.79 -1.29
CA ARG A 92 10.39 -19.05 -0.58
C ARG A 92 8.95 -19.07 -0.07
N GLY A 93 8.35 -20.25 0.00
CA GLY A 93 6.95 -20.43 0.39
C GLY A 93 6.00 -20.32 -0.81
N ASP A 94 4.72 -20.55 -0.54
CA ASP A 94 3.64 -20.50 -1.52
C ASP A 94 2.65 -19.38 -1.15
N PRO A 95 2.47 -18.35 -2.01
CA PRO A 95 1.59 -17.22 -1.72
C PRO A 95 0.15 -17.64 -1.41
N ALA A 96 -0.35 -18.73 -2.00
CA ALA A 96 -1.74 -19.18 -1.81
C ALA A 96 -1.98 -19.77 -0.41
N THR A 97 -0.93 -20.22 0.28
CA THR A 97 -1.04 -20.91 1.57
C THR A 97 -0.33 -20.20 2.71
N ALA A 98 0.54 -19.22 2.42
CA ALA A 98 1.45 -18.61 3.39
C ALA A 98 0.76 -17.98 4.62
N LEU A 99 -0.45 -17.43 4.48
CA LEU A 99 -1.19 -16.78 5.59
C LEU A 99 -2.41 -17.57 6.08
N THR A 100 -2.61 -18.79 5.59
CA THR A 100 -3.82 -19.58 5.90
C THR A 100 -3.78 -20.22 7.29
N GLN A 101 -2.59 -20.45 7.84
CA GLN A 101 -2.45 -21.00 9.20
C GLN A 101 -2.44 -19.86 10.22
N PRO A 102 -3.16 -19.99 11.34
CA PRO A 102 -3.01 -19.08 12.46
C PRO A 102 -1.55 -18.99 12.87
N ASN A 103 -1.12 -17.78 13.25
CA ASN A 103 0.25 -17.50 13.65
C ASN A 103 1.32 -17.85 12.59
N SER A 104 0.99 -17.85 11.30
CA SER A 104 2.02 -17.83 10.26
C SER A 104 2.49 -16.41 9.98
N VAL A 105 3.72 -16.27 9.49
CA VAL A 105 4.29 -14.97 9.08
C VAL A 105 5.14 -15.09 7.82
N VAL A 106 4.94 -14.15 6.90
CA VAL A 106 5.78 -13.92 5.72
C VAL A 106 6.72 -12.77 6.01
N LEU A 107 7.99 -12.93 5.65
CA LEU A 107 9.03 -11.93 5.87
C LEU A 107 9.46 -11.27 4.56
N THR A 108 9.84 -9.99 4.62
CA THR A 108 10.68 -9.43 3.55
C THR A 108 12.04 -10.12 3.53
N ALA A 109 12.72 -10.13 2.37
CA ALA A 109 14.07 -10.67 2.27
C ALA A 109 15.06 -9.99 3.24
N ALA A 110 14.86 -8.70 3.53
CA ALA A 110 15.65 -7.95 4.50
C ALA A 110 15.46 -8.47 5.93
N MET A 111 14.22 -8.73 6.36
CA MET A 111 13.94 -9.30 7.68
C MET A 111 14.41 -10.74 7.81
N ALA A 112 14.25 -11.56 6.76
CA ALA A 112 14.80 -12.91 6.74
C ALA A 112 16.32 -12.90 7.00
N ARG A 113 17.08 -12.02 6.32
CA ARG A 113 18.51 -11.85 6.59
C ARG A 113 18.83 -11.30 7.97
N LYS A 114 18.05 -10.32 8.45
CA LYS A 114 18.26 -9.69 9.77
C LYS A 114 18.20 -10.71 10.91
N TYR A 115 17.21 -11.61 10.86
CA TYR A 115 16.96 -12.56 11.93
C TYR A 115 17.67 -13.91 11.74
N PHE A 116 17.80 -14.39 10.51
CA PHE A 116 18.29 -15.75 10.22
C PHE A 116 19.65 -15.78 9.52
N GLY A 117 20.18 -14.63 9.09
CA GLY A 117 21.42 -14.58 8.31
C GLY A 117 21.29 -15.34 7.00
N ASP A 118 22.14 -16.37 6.85
CA ASP A 118 22.15 -17.27 5.68
C ASP A 118 21.34 -18.56 5.91
N ASP A 119 20.81 -18.78 7.12
CA ASP A 119 19.99 -19.95 7.41
C ASP A 119 18.64 -19.89 6.69
N ASP A 120 18.06 -21.06 6.38
CA ASP A 120 16.69 -21.13 5.89
C ASP A 120 15.69 -20.73 7.01
N PRO A 121 14.90 -19.65 6.82
CA PRO A 121 13.96 -19.21 7.83
C PRO A 121 12.67 -20.04 7.85
N ILE A 122 12.33 -20.76 6.77
CA ILE A 122 11.04 -21.46 6.64
C ILE A 122 10.86 -22.49 7.76
N GLY A 123 9.69 -22.46 8.41
CA GLY A 123 9.34 -23.35 9.51
C GLY A 123 9.98 -22.98 10.86
N LYS A 124 10.88 -21.98 10.90
CA LYS A 124 11.41 -21.46 12.17
C LYS A 124 10.41 -20.48 12.79
N THR A 125 10.55 -20.28 14.09
CA THR A 125 9.62 -19.47 14.89
C THR A 125 10.25 -18.16 15.34
N LEU A 126 9.48 -17.07 15.23
CA LEU A 126 9.72 -15.78 15.87
C LEU A 126 8.76 -15.61 17.03
N LEU A 127 9.16 -14.88 18.07
CA LEU A 127 8.34 -14.59 19.23
C LEU A 127 7.95 -13.11 19.22
N LEU A 128 6.65 -12.82 19.13
CA LEU A 128 6.09 -11.48 19.21
C LEU A 128 5.71 -11.16 20.66
N ASP A 129 6.17 -10.03 21.16
CA ASP A 129 5.94 -9.50 22.51
C ASP A 129 6.24 -10.51 23.63
N GLU A 130 7.29 -11.30 23.42
CA GLU A 130 7.74 -12.37 24.33
C GLU A 130 6.68 -13.46 24.63
N GLN A 131 5.55 -13.45 23.92
CA GLN A 131 4.39 -14.27 24.27
C GLN A 131 3.91 -15.12 23.10
N TYR A 132 3.85 -14.55 21.89
CA TYR A 132 3.15 -15.16 20.78
C TYR A 132 4.13 -15.70 19.74
N GLN A 133 4.10 -17.01 19.53
CA GLN A 133 4.96 -17.65 18.55
C GLN A 133 4.33 -17.56 17.16
N PHE A 134 5.11 -17.05 16.20
CA PHE A 134 4.78 -17.01 14.78
C PHE A 134 5.76 -17.86 13.97
N THR A 135 5.24 -18.74 13.12
CA THR A 135 6.06 -19.61 12.27
C THR A 135 6.25 -18.97 10.90
N VAL A 136 7.50 -18.88 10.43
CA VAL A 136 7.80 -18.33 9.12
C VAL A 136 7.31 -19.27 8.04
N SER A 137 6.35 -18.82 7.22
CA SER A 137 5.72 -19.59 6.15
C SER A 137 6.16 -19.16 4.75
N GLY A 138 6.77 -17.98 4.63
CA GLY A 138 7.24 -17.45 3.36
C GLY A 138 8.28 -16.35 3.50
N VAL A 139 9.01 -16.12 2.42
CA VAL A 139 9.95 -15.02 2.29
C VAL A 139 9.75 -14.38 0.93
N LEU A 140 9.52 -13.07 0.90
CA LEU A 140 9.40 -12.31 -0.34
C LEU A 140 10.74 -12.19 -1.07
N ALA A 141 10.68 -11.85 -2.35
CA ALA A 141 11.87 -11.54 -3.14
C ALA A 141 12.57 -10.25 -2.63
N ASP A 142 13.81 -10.02 -3.07
CA ASP A 142 14.56 -8.83 -2.69
C ASP A 142 13.97 -7.54 -3.28
N ASN A 143 13.35 -7.63 -4.45
CA ASN A 143 12.64 -6.53 -5.07
C ASN A 143 11.15 -6.87 -5.15
N ILE A 144 10.37 -6.27 -4.26
CA ILE A 144 8.91 -6.45 -4.18
C ILE A 144 8.13 -5.30 -4.82
N GLY A 145 8.81 -4.36 -5.49
CA GLY A 145 8.21 -3.13 -5.99
C GLY A 145 7.99 -2.09 -4.89
N ARG A 146 7.30 -0.99 -5.24
CA ARG A 146 6.84 0.02 -4.27
C ARG A 146 5.36 -0.18 -4.03
N SER A 147 4.96 -0.20 -2.77
CA SER A 147 3.55 -0.28 -2.39
C SER A 147 3.23 0.77 -1.34
N HIS A 148 1.98 1.22 -1.30
CA HIS A 148 1.48 2.00 -0.16
C HIS A 148 1.48 1.16 1.14
N LEU A 149 1.43 -0.18 1.03
CA LEU A 149 1.62 -1.10 2.15
C LEU A 149 3.11 -1.30 2.43
N ASP A 150 3.63 -0.56 3.40
CA ASP A 150 5.06 -0.55 3.77
C ASP A 150 5.35 -1.48 4.96
N PHE A 151 5.16 -2.79 4.76
CA PHE A 151 5.35 -3.82 5.78
C PHE A 151 6.71 -4.52 5.68
N ASP A 152 7.20 -5.03 6.82
CA ASP A 152 8.39 -5.88 6.93
C ASP A 152 8.05 -7.33 7.29
N PHE A 153 6.93 -7.50 8.00
CA PHE A 153 6.33 -8.77 8.36
C PHE A 153 4.86 -8.72 7.96
N MET A 154 4.36 -9.79 7.36
CA MET A 154 2.95 -9.99 7.11
C MET A 154 2.51 -11.26 7.81
N ALA A 155 1.81 -11.14 8.93
CA ALA A 155 1.32 -12.27 9.71
C ALA A 155 -0.15 -12.58 9.41
N SER A 156 -0.60 -13.79 9.71
CA SER A 156 -2.01 -14.15 9.57
C SER A 156 -2.87 -13.37 10.57
N ILE A 157 -3.86 -12.63 10.07
CA ILE A 157 -4.80 -11.86 10.90
C ILE A 157 -5.75 -12.75 11.69
N GLU A 158 -5.83 -14.05 11.38
CA GLU A 158 -6.53 -15.06 12.20
C GLU A 158 -6.09 -15.02 13.67
N PHE A 159 -4.86 -14.60 13.94
CA PHE A 159 -4.36 -14.35 15.29
C PHE A 159 -5.25 -13.35 16.08
N MET A 160 -5.89 -12.40 15.41
CA MET A 160 -6.75 -11.38 16.02
C MET A 160 -8.11 -11.91 16.49
N ASN A 161 -8.58 -13.05 15.97
CA ASN A 161 -9.88 -13.64 16.33
C ASN A 161 -10.01 -14.02 17.82
N ARG A 162 -8.89 -14.02 18.55
CA ARG A 162 -8.86 -14.24 20.00
C ARG A 162 -9.21 -13.02 20.84
N PHE A 163 -9.27 -11.84 20.23
CA PHE A 163 -9.56 -10.59 20.92
C PHE A 163 -10.97 -10.13 20.57
N ASP A 164 -11.84 -9.99 21.58
CA ASP A 164 -13.25 -9.65 21.40
C ASP A 164 -13.45 -8.36 20.57
N TRP A 165 -12.56 -7.37 20.76
CA TRP A 165 -12.61 -6.10 20.05
C TRP A 165 -12.48 -6.24 18.52
N PHE A 166 -11.88 -7.32 18.02
CA PHE A 166 -11.69 -7.53 16.59
C PHE A 166 -13.03 -7.77 15.86
N SER A 167 -14.02 -8.29 16.59
CA SER A 167 -15.38 -8.50 16.09
C SER A 167 -16.32 -7.30 16.31
N ASP A 168 -15.83 -6.22 16.94
CA ASP A 168 -16.63 -5.03 17.21
C ASP A 168 -16.74 -4.14 15.95
N TRP A 169 -17.97 -3.88 15.52
CA TRP A 169 -18.29 -3.02 14.38
C TRP A 169 -17.81 -1.58 14.55
N TRP A 170 -17.77 -1.06 15.77
CA TRP A 170 -17.33 0.30 16.07
C TRP A 170 -15.83 0.43 16.27
N ASN A 171 -15.09 -0.68 16.25
CA ASN A 171 -13.64 -0.63 16.18
C ASN A 171 -13.16 0.10 14.90
N ASN A 172 -11.98 0.71 14.96
CA ASN A 172 -11.36 1.40 13.85
C ASN A 172 -9.85 1.21 13.96
N MET A 173 -9.32 0.12 13.40
CA MET A 173 -7.90 -0.19 13.53
C MET A 173 -7.26 -0.72 12.25
N LEU A 174 -8.06 -1.16 11.26
CA LEU A 174 -7.56 -1.86 10.09
C LEU A 174 -8.10 -1.31 8.78
N PHE A 175 -7.39 -1.56 7.71
CA PHE A 175 -7.84 -1.33 6.35
C PHE A 175 -8.68 -2.51 5.86
N THR A 176 -9.75 -2.22 5.15
CA THR A 176 -10.48 -3.21 4.36
C THR A 176 -10.30 -2.89 2.89
N TYR A 177 -9.92 -3.89 2.10
CA TYR A 177 -9.85 -3.80 0.65
C TYR A 177 -10.82 -4.81 0.03
N VAL A 178 -11.35 -4.46 -1.13
CA VAL A 178 -12.24 -5.30 -1.92
C VAL A 178 -11.73 -5.35 -3.36
N ARG A 179 -11.86 -6.52 -3.99
CA ARG A 179 -11.57 -6.72 -5.42
C ARG A 179 -12.86 -6.78 -6.21
N ILE A 180 -13.02 -5.84 -7.15
CA ILE A 180 -14.22 -5.62 -7.94
C ILE A 180 -13.84 -5.69 -9.43
N GLU A 181 -14.67 -6.32 -10.25
CA GLU A 181 -14.35 -6.62 -11.65
C GLU A 181 -14.02 -5.39 -12.49
N SER A 182 -14.74 -4.28 -12.27
CA SER A 182 -14.61 -3.07 -13.08
C SER A 182 -14.94 -1.77 -12.31
N PRO A 183 -14.45 -0.62 -12.77
CA PRO A 183 -14.82 0.69 -12.22
C PRO A 183 -16.32 1.00 -12.25
N ALA A 184 -17.04 0.49 -13.26
CA ALA A 184 -18.49 0.67 -13.36
C ALA A 184 -19.22 -0.11 -12.26
N ALA A 185 -18.78 -1.34 -11.96
CA ALA A 185 -19.32 -2.14 -10.87
C ALA A 185 -18.99 -1.52 -9.50
N ALA A 186 -17.81 -0.94 -9.34
CA ALA A 186 -17.44 -0.20 -8.12
C ALA A 186 -18.36 1.01 -7.89
N GLN A 187 -18.63 1.80 -8.94
CA GLN A 187 -19.57 2.93 -8.85
C GLN A 187 -21.01 2.47 -8.53
N GLN A 188 -21.44 1.34 -9.09
CA GLN A 188 -22.73 0.75 -8.75
C GLN A 188 -22.77 0.29 -7.28
N LEU A 189 -21.70 -0.33 -6.77
CA LEU A 189 -21.60 -0.73 -5.37
C LEU A 189 -21.67 0.47 -4.44
N GLU A 190 -20.97 1.57 -4.74
CA GLU A 190 -21.02 2.79 -3.93
C GLU A 190 -22.44 3.31 -3.70
N SER A 191 -23.30 3.23 -4.72
CA SER A 191 -24.72 3.63 -4.58
C SER A 191 -25.54 2.75 -3.62
N GLN A 192 -25.05 1.55 -3.30
CA GLN A 192 -25.70 0.58 -2.42
C GLN A 192 -25.12 0.59 -0.99
N LEU A 193 -23.92 1.16 -0.80
CA LEU A 193 -23.26 1.26 0.50
C LEU A 193 -24.08 2.00 1.58
N PRO A 194 -24.88 3.04 1.27
CA PRO A 194 -25.76 3.65 2.27
C PRO A 194 -26.77 2.66 2.86
N GLY A 195 -27.34 1.77 2.03
CA GLY A 195 -28.28 0.73 2.48
C GLY A 195 -27.58 -0.38 3.27
N PHE A 196 -26.34 -0.72 2.92
CA PHE A 196 -25.49 -1.58 3.73
C PHE A 196 -25.27 -0.99 5.13
N MET A 197 -24.91 0.29 5.21
CA MET A 197 -24.71 0.96 6.50
C MET A 197 -26.01 1.06 7.31
N ASP A 198 -27.16 1.27 6.67
CA ASP A 198 -28.46 1.23 7.34
C ASP A 198 -28.76 -0.15 7.93
N LYS A 199 -28.42 -1.24 7.23
CA LYS A 199 -28.61 -2.61 7.71
C LYS A 199 -27.82 -2.91 8.98
N TYR A 200 -26.55 -2.49 9.06
CA TYR A 200 -25.68 -2.83 10.19
C TYR A 200 -25.65 -1.78 11.31
N PHE A 201 -25.90 -0.51 11.00
CA PHE A 201 -25.75 0.62 11.94
C PHE A 201 -27.00 1.50 12.06
N GLY A 202 -28.10 1.20 11.36
CA GLY A 202 -29.29 2.05 11.35
C GLY A 202 -29.86 2.35 12.75
N ASP A 203 -29.90 1.34 13.62
CA ASP A 203 -30.32 1.50 15.01
C ASP A 203 -29.38 2.42 15.81
N ASP A 204 -28.07 2.31 15.59
CA ASP A 204 -27.07 3.15 16.24
C ASP A 204 -27.13 4.59 15.74
N PHE A 205 -27.32 4.78 14.43
CA PHE A 205 -27.51 6.09 13.82
C PHE A 205 -28.77 6.77 14.36
N ALA A 206 -29.87 6.03 14.51
CA ALA A 206 -31.11 6.55 15.08
C ALA A 206 -30.97 6.98 16.55
N ARG A 207 -30.11 6.30 17.32
CA ARG A 207 -29.85 6.63 18.74
C ARG A 207 -28.87 7.80 18.91
N ASN A 208 -27.82 7.85 18.10
CA ASN A 208 -26.69 8.75 18.30
C ASN A 208 -26.74 10.01 17.41
N GLY A 209 -27.61 10.04 16.40
CA GLY A 209 -27.77 11.16 15.47
C GLY A 209 -26.56 11.42 14.55
N THR A 210 -25.54 10.56 14.59
CA THR A 210 -24.35 10.65 13.73
C THR A 210 -24.39 9.52 12.72
N ARG A 211 -24.35 9.87 11.42
CA ARG A 211 -24.26 8.92 10.32
C ARG A 211 -22.82 8.80 9.83
N VAL A 212 -22.40 7.57 9.55
CA VAL A 212 -21.16 7.26 8.85
C VAL A 212 -21.51 6.37 7.67
N ASP A 213 -21.09 6.76 6.47
CA ASP A 213 -21.23 5.98 5.24
C ASP A 213 -19.90 5.35 4.84
N LEU A 214 -19.91 4.60 3.74
CA LEU A 214 -18.71 4.07 3.10
C LEU A 214 -18.55 4.64 1.69
N THR A 215 -17.30 4.74 1.24
CA THR A 215 -16.93 5.05 -0.14
C THR A 215 -15.72 4.21 -0.53
N LEU A 216 -15.48 4.07 -1.84
CA LEU A 216 -14.40 3.27 -2.39
C LEU A 216 -13.30 4.17 -2.93
N GLN A 217 -12.07 3.86 -2.54
CA GLN A 217 -10.88 4.52 -3.05
C GLN A 217 -10.10 3.53 -3.93
N PRO A 218 -9.91 3.80 -5.24
CA PRO A 218 -9.11 2.92 -6.09
C PRO A 218 -7.67 2.85 -5.60
N LEU A 219 -7.04 1.67 -5.67
CA LEU A 219 -5.68 1.43 -5.19
C LEU A 219 -4.68 2.50 -5.67
N GLY A 220 -4.80 2.89 -6.93
CA GLY A 220 -3.92 3.88 -7.54
C GLY A 220 -3.98 5.29 -7.00
N ALA A 221 -5.06 5.65 -6.28
CA ALA A 221 -5.22 6.97 -5.70
C ALA A 221 -4.61 7.05 -4.28
N ILE A 222 -4.43 5.92 -3.61
CA ILE A 222 -4.05 5.87 -2.19
C ILE A 222 -2.76 6.66 -1.93
N TYR A 223 -1.73 6.44 -2.75
CA TYR A 223 -0.41 7.03 -2.50
C TYR A 223 -0.39 8.57 -2.48
N PHE A 224 -1.23 9.23 -3.28
CA PHE A 224 -1.24 10.70 -3.40
C PHE A 224 -2.42 11.39 -2.73
N GLN A 225 -3.47 10.64 -2.36
CA GLN A 225 -4.63 11.20 -1.67
C GLN A 225 -4.36 11.32 -0.17
N ASN A 226 -3.98 12.52 0.27
CA ASN A 226 -3.51 12.79 1.62
C ASN A 226 -4.63 13.26 2.58
N GLU A 227 -5.81 13.59 2.07
CA GLU A 227 -6.96 14.08 2.84
C GLU A 227 -7.79 12.95 3.49
N VAL A 228 -7.15 11.85 3.88
CA VAL A 228 -7.76 10.71 4.57
C VAL A 228 -7.27 10.67 6.01
N ARG A 229 -8.21 10.65 6.98
CA ARG A 229 -7.89 10.59 8.40
C ARG A 229 -7.56 9.16 8.84
N TYR A 230 -6.67 9.04 9.82
CA TYR A 230 -6.24 7.74 10.35
C TYR A 230 -5.74 6.79 9.25
N ASP A 231 -4.94 7.36 8.35
CA ASP A 231 -4.31 6.62 7.27
C ASP A 231 -2.87 6.28 7.66
N TYR A 232 -2.59 4.98 7.78
CA TYR A 232 -1.27 4.44 8.07
C TYR A 232 -0.54 3.96 6.82
N ALA A 233 -1.13 4.15 5.63
CA ALA A 233 -0.48 3.88 4.37
C ALA A 233 0.72 4.81 4.14
N ARG A 234 1.65 4.37 3.31
CA ARG A 234 2.72 5.22 2.80
C ARG A 234 2.13 6.22 1.80
N HIS A 235 2.41 7.50 2.00
CA HIS A 235 2.00 8.57 1.08
C HIS A 235 3.19 9.33 0.49
N GLY A 236 2.95 9.91 -0.68
CA GLY A 236 3.82 10.88 -1.34
C GLY A 236 3.18 12.26 -1.43
N ASP A 237 3.99 13.25 -1.71
CA ASP A 237 3.53 14.62 -1.98
C ASP A 237 3.51 14.86 -3.50
N GLU A 238 2.32 14.75 -4.09
CA GLU A 238 2.12 14.94 -5.52
C GLU A 238 2.58 16.34 -5.98
N LYS A 239 2.34 17.37 -5.17
CA LYS A 239 2.74 18.75 -5.49
C LYS A 239 4.26 18.86 -5.51
N ALA A 240 4.94 18.26 -4.54
CA ALA A 240 6.41 18.22 -4.50
C ALA A 240 6.98 17.52 -5.75
N VAL A 241 6.37 16.42 -6.19
CA VAL A 241 6.78 15.70 -7.42
C VAL A 241 6.74 16.63 -8.64
N TYR A 242 5.61 17.35 -8.84
CA TYR A 242 5.49 18.28 -9.98
C TYR A 242 6.43 19.48 -9.87
N ILE A 243 6.66 20.02 -8.68
CA ILE A 243 7.61 21.12 -8.47
C ILE A 243 9.04 20.68 -8.84
N PHE A 244 9.48 19.52 -8.35
CA PHE A 244 10.82 19.02 -8.67
C PHE A 244 10.97 18.66 -10.15
N PHE A 245 9.92 18.11 -10.77
CA PHE A 245 9.92 17.86 -12.21
C PHE A 245 10.09 19.15 -13.01
N ALA A 246 9.36 20.22 -12.65
CA ALA A 246 9.50 21.53 -13.29
C ALA A 246 10.92 22.09 -13.14
N ILE A 247 11.52 22.02 -11.94
CA ILE A 247 12.90 22.44 -11.69
C ILE A 247 13.88 21.64 -12.55
N ALA A 248 13.71 20.31 -12.64
CA ALA A 248 14.56 19.46 -13.47
C ALA A 248 14.51 19.84 -14.95
N VAL A 249 13.31 20.13 -15.48
CA VAL A 249 13.12 20.62 -16.85
C VAL A 249 13.81 21.98 -17.05
N PHE A 250 13.68 22.92 -16.10
CA PHE A 250 14.37 24.22 -16.20
C PHE A 250 15.90 24.08 -16.21
N ILE A 251 16.46 23.24 -15.34
CA ILE A 251 17.91 22.98 -15.30
C ILE A 251 18.37 22.36 -16.62
N LEU A 252 17.61 21.40 -17.17
CA LEU A 252 17.91 20.78 -18.45
C LEU A 252 17.90 21.81 -19.60
N LEU A 253 16.92 22.71 -19.62
CA LEU A 253 16.85 23.79 -20.61
C LEU A 253 18.07 24.74 -20.51
N ILE A 254 18.45 25.14 -19.30
CA ILE A 254 19.65 25.97 -19.07
C ILE A 254 20.91 25.25 -19.57
N ALA A 255 21.03 23.94 -19.29
CA ALA A 255 22.14 23.12 -19.75
C ALA A 255 22.17 23.02 -21.29
N CYS A 256 21.02 22.81 -21.94
CA CYS A 256 20.92 22.78 -23.40
C CYS A 256 21.29 24.12 -24.04
N ILE A 257 20.83 25.25 -23.48
CA ILE A 257 21.17 26.59 -23.97
C ILE A 257 22.67 26.85 -23.82
N ASN A 258 23.25 26.53 -22.66
CA ASN A 258 24.68 26.68 -22.43
C ASN A 258 25.50 25.81 -23.40
N TYR A 259 25.09 24.56 -23.60
CA TYR A 259 25.72 23.66 -24.55
C TYR A 259 25.64 24.16 -25.99
N MET A 260 24.49 24.70 -26.43
CA MET A 260 24.35 25.34 -27.74
C MET A 260 25.27 26.56 -27.87
N ASN A 261 25.34 27.41 -26.86
CA ASN A 261 26.21 28.58 -26.85
C ASN A 261 27.70 28.19 -26.95
N LEU A 262 28.15 27.20 -26.17
CA LEU A 262 29.53 26.69 -26.21
C LEU A 262 29.86 26.05 -27.56
N THR A 263 28.93 25.27 -28.13
CA THR A 263 29.12 24.62 -29.43
C THR A 263 29.17 25.65 -30.56
N THR A 264 28.34 26.68 -30.51
CA THR A 264 28.33 27.80 -31.48
C THR A 264 29.65 28.58 -31.40
N ALA A 265 30.15 28.89 -30.20
CA ALA A 265 31.43 29.56 -30.01
C ALA A 265 32.61 28.74 -30.57
N ARG A 266 32.60 27.41 -30.36
CA ARG A 266 33.61 26.48 -30.94
C ARG A 266 33.51 26.40 -32.47
N ALA A 267 32.30 26.36 -33.02
CA ALA A 267 32.07 26.35 -34.46
C ALA A 267 32.57 27.64 -35.12
N SER A 268 32.33 28.80 -34.50
CA SER A 268 32.85 30.09 -34.98
C SER A 268 34.40 30.13 -35.03
N ARG A 269 35.08 29.60 -33.99
CA ARG A 269 36.55 29.48 -34.00
C ARG A 269 37.07 28.58 -35.12
N ARG A 270 36.46 27.41 -35.32
CA ARG A 270 36.83 26.49 -36.41
C ARG A 270 36.55 27.07 -37.80
N GLY A 271 35.44 27.78 -37.96
CA GLY A 271 35.13 28.48 -39.22
C GLY A 271 36.21 29.49 -39.60
N ARG A 272 36.73 30.21 -38.59
CA ARG A 272 37.86 31.14 -38.77
C ARG A 272 39.15 30.42 -39.16
N GLU A 273 39.46 29.29 -38.52
CA GLU A 273 40.63 28.46 -38.84
C GLU A 273 40.58 27.89 -40.27
N ILE A 274 39.42 27.38 -40.69
CA ILE A 274 39.18 26.86 -42.04
C ILE A 274 39.28 27.99 -43.07
N GLY A 275 38.74 29.18 -42.77
CA GLY A 275 38.83 30.35 -43.63
C GLY A 275 40.28 30.78 -43.90
N VAL A 276 41.13 30.78 -42.85
CA VAL A 276 42.56 31.08 -43.00
C VAL A 276 43.26 30.01 -43.84
N ARG A 277 42.98 28.72 -43.64
CA ARG A 277 43.56 27.64 -44.45
C ARG A 277 43.19 27.72 -45.94
N LYS A 278 41.93 28.02 -46.26
CA LYS A 278 41.47 28.18 -47.65
C LYS A 278 42.15 29.33 -48.40
N VAL A 279 42.46 30.44 -47.71
CA VAL A 279 43.15 31.59 -48.33
C VAL A 279 44.65 31.32 -48.52
N LEU A 280 45.24 30.45 -47.69
CA LEU A 280 46.65 30.07 -47.76
C LEU A 280 46.94 28.90 -48.71
N GLY A 281 45.95 28.40 -49.45
CA GLY A 281 46.16 27.44 -50.56
C GLY A 281 46.01 25.97 -50.21
N ALA A 282 45.24 25.62 -49.17
CA ALA A 282 44.71 24.27 -48.96
C ALA A 282 43.24 24.18 -49.38
#